data_AF-A0A1V3S238-F1
#
_entry.id   AF-A0A1V3S238-F1
#
_cell.length_a   1.000
_cell.length_b   1.000
_cell.length_c   1.000
_cell.angle_alpha   90.00
_cell.angle_beta   90.00
_cell.angle_gamma   90.00
#
_symmetry.space_group_name_H-M   'P 1'
#
loop_
_entity.id
_entity.type
_entity.pdbx_description
1 polymer ?
#
loop_
_entity_poly.entity_id
_entity_poly.type
_entity_poly.pdbx_seq_one_letter_code
_entity_poly.pdbx_strand_id
1 'polypeptide(L)' 'MKITLDLSEHQLDLLRQFREQHALNRRTPASAPMLELQRVYSSLSTTAIILAEAVDQAAKDQGI' A
#
# COMPACT_ATOMS: atom_id res chain seq x y z
N MET A 1 21.90 2.86 8.09
CA MET A 1 21.72 1.42 7.80
C MET A 1 20.74 1.31 6.64
N LYS A 2 21.13 0.74 5.50
CA LYS A 2 20.22 0.46 4.39
C LYS A 2 19.84 -1.01 4.50
N ILE A 3 18.55 -1.29 4.65
CA ILE A 3 18.02 -2.65 4.65
C ILE A 3 17.50 -2.88 3.23
N THR A 4 18.00 -3.93 2.58
CA THR A 4 17.41 -4.43 1.34
C THR A 4 16.42 -5.51 1.73
N LEU A 5 15.17 -5.36 1.30
CA LEU A 5 14.15 -6.37 1.49
C LEU A 5 13.92 -7.06 0.15
N ASP A 6 14.20 -8.35 0.08
CA ASP A 6 13.76 -9.15 -1.06
C ASP A 6 12.27 -9.43 -0.93
N LEU A 7 11.49 -8.92 -1.89
CA LEU A 7 10.05 -9.07 -1.94
C LEU A 7 9.67 -10.16 -2.95
N SER A 8 8.75 -11.04 -2.58
CA SER A 8 8.16 -12.00 -3.51
C SER A 8 7.30 -11.30 -4.56
N GLU A 9 6.97 -11.99 -5.65
CA GLU A 9 6.11 -11.45 -6.72
C GLU A 9 4.76 -10.93 -6.18
N HIS A 10 4.17 -11.64 -5.21
CA HIS A 10 2.94 -11.22 -4.57
C HIS A 10 3.11 -9.92 -3.78
N GLN A 11 4.20 -9.79 -3.03
CA GLN A 11 4.48 -8.60 -2.22
C GLN A 11 4.83 -7.39 -3.11
N LEU A 12 5.51 -7.60 -4.23
CA LEU A 12 5.74 -6.58 -5.25
C LEU A 12 4.44 -6.11 -5.89
N ASP A 13 3.50 -7.02 -6.14
CA ASP A 13 2.18 -6.68 -6.65
C ASP A 13 1.38 -5.83 -5.65
N LEU A 14 1.38 -6.20 -4.36
CA LEU A 14 0.76 -5.38 -3.30
C LEU A 14 1.37 -3.98 -3.24
N LEU A 15 2.69 -3.86 -3.37
CA LEU A 15 3.37 -2.56 -3.42
C LEU A 15 2.96 -1.74 -4.64
N ARG A 16 2.77 -2.37 -5.81
CA ARG A 16 2.27 -1.72 -7.02
C ARG A 16 0.83 -1.22 -6.80
N GLN A 17 -0.07 -2.06 -6.30
CA GLN A 17 -1.45 -1.69 -6.02
C GLN A 17 -1.54 -0.51 -5.04
N PHE A 18 -0.73 -0.54 -3.97
CA PHE A 18 -0.64 0.58 -3.03
C PHE A 18 -0.21 1.88 -3.72
N ARG A 19 0.82 1.84 -4.59
CA ARG A 19 1.29 3.03 -5.31
C ARG A 19 0.22 3.62 -6.21
N GLU A 20 -0.53 2.78 -6.91
CA GLU A 20 -1.63 3.20 -7.78
C GLU A 20 -2.75 3.87 -6.98
N GLN A 21 -3.19 3.25 -5.89
CA GLN A 21 -4.24 3.80 -5.01
C GLN A 21 -3.78 5.08 -4.29
N HIS A 22 -2.52 5.14 -3.86
CA HIS A 22 -1.97 6.34 -3.24
C HIS A 22 -1.89 7.49 -4.25
N ALA A 23 -1.52 7.21 -5.50
CA ALA A 23 -1.55 8.20 -6.57
C ALA A 23 -2.98 8.68 -6.88
N LEU A 24 -3.96 7.76 -6.86
CA LEU A 24 -5.38 8.10 -7.01
C LEU A 24 -5.82 9.04 -5.88
N ASN A 25 -5.60 8.66 -4.61
CA ASN A 25 -5.93 9.47 -3.44
C ASN A 25 -5.29 10.87 -3.49
N ARG A 26 -4.04 10.98 -3.96
CA ARG A 26 -3.37 12.27 -4.13
C ARG A 26 -3.95 13.15 -5.25
N ARG A 27 -4.58 12.54 -6.26
CA ARG A 27 -5.23 13.24 -7.38
C ARG A 27 -6.68 13.58 -7.09
N THR A 28 -7.32 12.87 -6.16
CA THR A 28 -8.70 13.15 -5.76
C THR A 28 -8.76 14.52 -5.06
N PRO A 29 -9.48 15.50 -5.62
CA PRO A 29 -9.61 16.81 -5.00
C PRO A 29 -10.49 16.72 -3.75
N ALA A 30 -10.22 17.56 -2.75
CA ALA A 30 -11.04 17.62 -1.53
C ALA A 30 -12.52 18.00 -1.79
N SER A 31 -12.81 18.55 -2.96
CA SER A 31 -14.17 18.87 -3.43
C SER A 31 -14.90 17.69 -4.07
N ALA A 32 -14.26 16.52 -4.17
CA ALA A 32 -14.91 15.31 -4.69
C ALA A 32 -16.08 14.89 -3.78
N PRO A 33 -17.09 14.18 -4.31
CA PRO A 33 -18.19 13.66 -3.51
C PRO A 33 -17.69 12.83 -2.31
N MET A 34 -18.32 13.01 -1.14
CA MET A 34 -17.91 12.35 0.11
C MET A 34 -17.82 10.83 -0.02
N LEU A 35 -18.75 10.21 -0.75
CA LEU A 35 -18.75 8.76 -1.00
C LEU A 35 -17.51 8.33 -1.81
N GLU A 36 -17.07 9.14 -2.75
CA GLU A 36 -15.88 8.88 -3.56
C GLU A 36 -14.61 9.00 -2.71
N LEU A 37 -14.51 10.07 -1.91
CA LEU A 37 -13.42 10.27 -0.94
C LEU A 37 -13.31 9.09 0.04
N GLN A 38 -14.44 8.67 0.62
CA GLN A 38 -14.47 7.53 1.54
C GLN A 38 -14.06 6.22 0.85
N ARG A 39 -14.49 5.97 -0.38
CA ARG A 39 -14.10 4.77 -1.13
C ARG A 39 -12.60 4.75 -1.41
N VAL A 40 -12.05 5.85 -1.92
CA VAL A 40 -10.61 5.96 -2.23
C VAL A 40 -9.78 5.79 -0.96
N TYR A 41 -10.17 6.46 0.13
CA TYR A 41 -9.48 6.34 1.41
C TYR A 41 -9.57 4.94 2.01
N SER A 42 -10.77 4.32 2.01
CA SER A 42 -10.98 2.97 2.55
C SER A 42 -10.16 1.92 1.79
N SER A 43 -10.16 2.01 0.46
CA SER A 43 -9.34 1.15 -0.41
C SER A 43 -7.85 1.30 -0.06
N LEU A 44 -7.36 2.55 -0.01
CA LEU A 44 -5.96 2.84 0.32
C LEU A 44 -5.57 2.33 1.71
N SER A 45 -6.42 2.54 2.70
CA SER A 45 -6.18 2.09 4.08
C SER A 45 -6.08 0.56 4.14
N THR A 46 -6.97 -0.14 3.44
CA THR A 46 -6.98 -1.61 3.41
C THR A 46 -5.69 -2.13 2.77
N THR A 47 -5.33 -1.61 1.61
CA THR A 47 -4.11 -2.03 0.91
C THR A 47 -2.85 -1.65 1.68
N ALA A 48 -2.84 -0.54 2.42
CA ALA A 48 -1.73 -0.17 3.29
C ALA A 48 -1.49 -1.18 4.43
N ILE A 49 -2.57 -1.68 5.05
CA ILE A 49 -2.49 -2.69 6.11
C ILE A 49 -1.91 -4.00 5.54
N ILE A 50 -2.45 -4.47 4.42
CA ILE A 50 -1.98 -5.71 3.77
C ILE A 50 -0.51 -5.58 3.35
N LEU A 51 -0.11 -4.42 2.81
CA LEU A 51 1.29 -4.18 2.45
C LEU A 51 2.21 -4.17 3.67
N ALA A 52 1.78 -3.59 4.79
CA ALA A 52 2.56 -3.58 6.02
C ALA A 52 2.80 -5.00 6.55
N GLU A 53 1.77 -5.84 6.57
CA GLU A 53 1.88 -7.25 6.94
C GLU A 53 2.80 -8.03 5.99
N ALA A 54 2.67 -7.78 4.68
CA ALA A 54 3.50 -8.39 3.66
C ALA A 54 4.98 -8.03 3.81
N VAL A 55 5.30 -6.76 4.12
CA VAL A 55 6.66 -6.27 4.36
C VAL A 55 7.22 -6.83 5.67
N ASP A 56 6.42 -6.87 6.73
CA ASP A 56 6.82 -7.46 8.01
C ASP A 56 7.15 -8.95 7.85
N GLN A 57 6.33 -9.69 7.11
CA GLN A 57 6.60 -11.09 6.80
C GLN A 57 7.91 -11.25 6.01
N ALA A 58 8.13 -10.44 4.98
CA ALA A 58 9.37 -10.49 4.19
C ALA A 58 10.61 -10.15 5.04
N ALA A 59 10.51 -9.21 5.98
CA ALA A 59 11.58 -8.91 6.92
C ALA A 59 11.91 -10.11 7.82
N LYS A 60 10.87 -10.74 8.39
CA LYS A 60 11.00 -11.95 9.22
C LYS A 60 11.63 -13.11 8.47
N ASP A 61 11.22 -13.34 7.22
CA ASP A 61 11.78 -14.41 6.37
C ASP A 61 13.28 -14.22 6.10
N GLN A 62 13.76 -12.97 6.18
CA GLN A 62 15.16 -12.59 5.99
C GLN A 62 15.92 -12.41 7.31
N GLY A 63 15.27 -12.62 8.46
CA GLY A 63 15.88 -12.48 9.79
C GLY A 63 16.22 -11.04 10.17
N ILE A 64 15.52 -10.07 9.60
CA ILE A 64 15.63 -8.63 9.90
C ILE A 64 14.67 -8.24 11.03
#